data_AF-A0A5C6QT75-F1
#
_entry.id   AF-A0A5C6QT75-F1
#
_cell.length_a   1.000
_cell.length_b   1.000
_cell.length_c   1.000
_cell.angle_alpha   90.00
_cell.angle_beta   90.00
_cell.angle_gamma   90.00
#
_symmetry.space_group_name_H-M   'P 1'
#
loop_
_entity.id
_entity.type
_entity.pdbx_description
1 polymer ?
#
loop_
_entity_poly.entity_id
_entity_poly.type
_entity_poly.pdbx_seq_one_letter_code
_entity_poly.pdbx_strand_id
1 'polypeptide(L)'
;MLNKLISNELSENTVLPLSSLHKIAIHPLREKLYNELHNRPFQSISSPAQLTHIAIQHQGELKQQEHEFISLLCNRFQVNSPAKSMPCFYQDFGLFSLRWERHLEYSTYTFIHQAPLTDQPFVKNAIDYVPSNWFEQMPGQVIAAVHLIIESENIDKAKTHKVEQFFDNMSLIASAPVHSQAKVWSSFKLHEDGFGRFLIYQEDLSPAQLGRLAQQLLQLDTYRLMATLGLPLAQAINSELNQLDIQLQQVTTYIALGTEKSDRELLTQVSKIAAKVEDYRSQSTYRFSATNAYYDVALQRMEELKEEEIPGYMTLQEFLMRRITPAVKTCQTASNHLEDISKRVTRASDLLRTRVEMVLQEQNQTLLKSMNHRAHVQMRLQQTVEGLSVAAISYYGMQLFETMLTSLPTLGVEYNHELVSGFAVPIVIGIVFVGTRLVHKRLMKGLK
;
A
#
# COMPACT_ATOMS: atom_id res chain seq x y z
N MET A 1 -38.56 48.63 -34.18
CA MET A 1 -37.14 48.95 -33.98
C MET A 1 -36.52 48.04 -32.90
N LEU A 2 -36.68 46.71 -33.01
CA LEU A 2 -35.95 45.72 -32.18
C LEU A 2 -36.01 44.29 -32.75
N ASN A 3 -36.08 44.14 -34.08
CA ASN A 3 -36.03 42.83 -34.77
C ASN A 3 -34.86 42.78 -35.78
N LYS A 4 -33.75 43.48 -35.48
CA LYS A 4 -32.66 43.70 -36.45
C LYS A 4 -31.27 43.26 -35.98
N LEU A 5 -31.17 42.32 -35.03
CA LEU A 5 -29.84 41.96 -34.47
C LEU A 5 -29.51 40.48 -34.26
N ILE A 6 -30.33 39.51 -34.65
CA ILE A 6 -29.88 38.10 -34.70
C ILE A 6 -30.51 37.38 -35.90
N SER A 7 -30.28 37.91 -37.10
CA SER A 7 -30.31 37.12 -38.33
C SER A 7 -28.90 36.55 -38.53
N ASN A 8 -28.62 35.40 -37.91
CA ASN A 8 -27.46 34.60 -38.28
C ASN A 8 -27.78 33.94 -39.63
N GLU A 9 -27.54 34.70 -40.70
CA GLU A 9 -27.39 34.15 -42.05
C GLU A 9 -26.15 33.26 -42.07
N LEU A 10 -26.31 31.98 -41.72
CA LEU A 10 -25.39 30.95 -42.17
C LEU A 10 -25.81 30.62 -43.60
N SER A 11 -25.06 31.16 -44.55
CA SER A 11 -25.18 30.84 -45.97
C SER A 11 -25.12 29.33 -46.19
N GLU A 12 -26.02 28.80 -47.03
CA GLU A 12 -26.19 27.38 -47.41
C GLU A 12 -24.96 26.74 -48.11
N ASN A 13 -23.76 27.31 -48.02
CA ASN A 13 -22.53 26.76 -48.60
C ASN A 13 -21.30 26.93 -47.69
N THR A 14 -21.41 26.53 -46.42
CA THR A 14 -20.25 26.37 -45.52
C THR A 14 -20.13 24.95 -44.98
N VAL A 15 -20.32 23.94 -45.83
CA VAL A 15 -19.69 22.64 -45.57
C VAL A 15 -18.20 22.82 -45.83
N LEU A 16 -17.41 22.93 -44.76
CA LEU A 16 -15.95 22.91 -44.85
C LEU A 16 -15.53 21.74 -45.75
N PRO A 17 -14.75 21.95 -46.82
CA PRO A 17 -14.32 20.85 -47.67
C PRO A 17 -13.57 19.84 -46.79
N LEU A 18 -13.85 18.54 -46.95
CA LEU A 18 -13.26 17.46 -46.12
C LEU A 18 -11.72 17.59 -45.99
N SER A 19 -11.07 18.16 -47.01
CA SER A 19 -9.64 18.49 -47.03
C SER A 19 -9.16 19.41 -45.90
N SER A 20 -10.03 20.23 -45.32
CA SER A 20 -9.73 21.14 -44.20
C SER A 20 -9.64 20.38 -42.87
N LEU A 21 -10.38 19.28 -42.74
CA LEU A 21 -10.40 18.45 -41.53
C LEU A 21 -9.09 17.69 -41.34
N HIS A 22 -8.38 17.36 -42.43
CA HIS A 22 -7.06 16.72 -42.37
C HIS A 22 -5.95 17.60 -41.82
N LYS A 23 -6.16 18.92 -41.70
CA LYS A 23 -5.20 19.86 -41.08
C LYS A 23 -5.37 19.97 -39.56
N ILE A 24 -6.42 19.36 -39.00
CA ILE A 24 -6.64 19.36 -37.55
C ILE A 24 -5.64 18.39 -36.92
N ALA A 25 -4.82 18.88 -36.01
CA ALA A 25 -3.93 18.04 -35.24
C ALA A 25 -4.76 17.08 -34.36
N ILE A 26 -4.79 15.80 -34.72
CA ILE A 26 -5.50 14.78 -33.95
C ILE A 26 -4.57 14.30 -32.84
N HIS A 27 -5.09 14.25 -31.61
CA HIS A 27 -4.36 13.69 -30.49
C HIS A 27 -3.99 12.22 -30.76
N PRO A 28 -2.72 11.80 -30.62
CA PRO A 28 -2.26 10.45 -31.00
C PRO A 28 -3.01 9.30 -30.31
N LEU A 29 -3.51 9.53 -29.09
CA LEU A 29 -4.26 8.52 -28.34
C LEU A 29 -5.76 8.48 -28.65
N ARG A 30 -6.30 9.40 -29.47
CA ARG A 30 -7.75 9.54 -29.66
C ARG A 30 -8.39 8.22 -30.09
N GLU A 31 -7.89 7.61 -31.17
CA GLU A 31 -8.44 6.36 -31.68
C GLU A 31 -8.32 5.22 -30.66
N LYS A 32 -7.16 5.10 -29.99
CA LYS A 32 -6.95 4.10 -28.94
C LYS A 32 -7.96 4.25 -27.80
N LEU A 33 -8.24 5.47 -27.35
CA LEU A 33 -9.22 5.74 -26.28
C LEU A 33 -10.66 5.49 -26.73
N TYR A 34 -11.02 5.79 -27.99
CA TYR A 34 -12.33 5.46 -28.55
C TYR A 34 -12.54 3.94 -28.65
N ASN A 35 -11.51 3.22 -29.09
CA ASN A 35 -11.55 1.76 -29.19
C ASN A 35 -11.61 1.12 -27.79
N GLU A 36 -10.98 1.72 -26.78
CA GLU A 36 -11.02 1.21 -25.40
C GLU A 36 -12.45 1.07 -24.86
N LEU A 37 -13.34 2.00 -25.19
CA LEU A 37 -14.76 1.93 -24.80
C LEU A 37 -15.52 0.75 -25.42
N HIS A 38 -15.02 0.22 -26.54
CA HIS A 38 -15.66 -0.85 -27.31
C HIS A 38 -14.95 -2.20 -27.15
N ASN A 39 -13.87 -2.27 -26.37
CA ASN A 39 -13.07 -3.49 -26.20
C ASN A 39 -13.78 -4.59 -25.38
N ARG A 40 -14.94 -4.30 -24.76
CA ARG A 40 -15.72 -5.25 -23.93
C ARG A 40 -17.23 -5.09 -24.13
N PRO A 41 -17.78 -5.39 -25.32
CA PRO A 41 -19.21 -5.23 -25.58
C PRO A 41 -20.04 -6.16 -24.69
N PHE A 42 -21.25 -5.71 -24.33
CA PHE A 42 -22.26 -6.58 -23.72
C PHE A 42 -22.74 -7.59 -24.75
N GLN A 43 -22.72 -8.86 -24.39
CA GLN A 43 -23.23 -9.91 -25.27
C GLN A 43 -24.75 -9.92 -25.23
N SER A 44 -25.35 -10.06 -26.41
CA SER A 44 -26.78 -10.33 -26.50
C SER A 44 -27.04 -11.80 -26.22
N ILE A 45 -27.93 -12.09 -25.28
CA ILE A 45 -28.32 -13.45 -24.93
C ILE A 45 -29.82 -13.58 -25.21
N SER A 46 -30.18 -14.53 -26.07
CA SER A 46 -31.56 -14.92 -26.33
C SER A 46 -32.01 -15.98 -25.33
N SER A 47 -33.25 -15.88 -24.86
CA SER A 47 -33.92 -16.91 -24.05
C SER A 47 -34.52 -17.99 -24.96
N PRO A 48 -34.53 -19.28 -24.55
CA PRO A 48 -33.88 -19.84 -23.36
C PRO A 48 -32.35 -19.98 -23.54
N ALA A 49 -31.62 -19.94 -22.42
CA ALA A 49 -30.18 -20.10 -22.41
C ALA A 49 -29.64 -20.68 -21.09
N GLN A 50 -28.52 -21.39 -21.19
CA GLN A 50 -27.74 -21.88 -20.07
C GLN A 50 -26.36 -21.23 -20.12
N LEU A 51 -25.86 -20.82 -18.97
CA LEU A 51 -24.55 -20.22 -18.80
C LEU A 51 -23.79 -20.96 -17.70
N THR A 52 -22.50 -21.12 -17.88
CA THR A 52 -21.58 -21.51 -16.81
C THR A 52 -20.44 -20.52 -16.77
N HIS A 53 -20.24 -19.91 -15.62
CA HIS A 53 -19.22 -18.91 -15.41
C HIS A 53 -18.20 -19.42 -14.40
N ILE A 54 -16.93 -19.33 -14.75
CA ILE A 54 -15.81 -19.69 -13.89
C ILE A 54 -14.85 -18.51 -13.84
N ALA A 55 -14.51 -18.06 -12.63
CA ALA A 55 -13.46 -17.08 -12.39
C ALA A 55 -12.25 -17.80 -11.76
N ILE A 56 -11.08 -17.64 -12.37
CA ILE A 56 -9.81 -18.14 -11.84
C ILE A 56 -8.94 -16.98 -11.35
N GLN A 57 -8.38 -17.12 -10.17
CA GLN A 57 -7.39 -16.20 -9.65
C GLN A 57 -6.01 -16.59 -10.17
N HIS A 58 -5.26 -15.60 -10.67
CA HIS A 58 -3.93 -15.79 -11.26
C HIS A 58 -2.92 -14.71 -10.87
N GLN A 59 -3.32 -13.66 -10.15
CA GLN A 59 -2.45 -12.59 -9.62
C GLN A 59 -1.48 -11.95 -10.65
N GLY A 60 -1.89 -11.94 -11.93
CA GLY A 60 -1.09 -11.42 -13.04
C GLY A 60 -0.02 -12.37 -13.62
N GLU A 61 0.15 -13.59 -13.10
CA GLU A 61 1.29 -14.46 -13.44
C GLU A 61 1.02 -15.44 -14.60
N LEU A 62 -0.24 -15.80 -14.86
CA LEU A 62 -0.58 -16.94 -15.73
C LEU A 62 -0.90 -16.56 -17.18
N LYS A 63 -0.53 -15.36 -17.63
CA LYS A 63 -0.90 -14.82 -18.95
C LYS A 63 -0.60 -15.77 -20.13
N GLN A 64 0.56 -16.41 -20.14
CA GLN A 64 0.96 -17.33 -21.21
C GLN A 64 0.18 -18.66 -21.13
N GLN A 65 0.00 -19.19 -19.92
CA GLN A 65 -0.72 -20.45 -19.67
C GLN A 65 -2.20 -20.32 -20.02
N GLU A 66 -2.84 -19.20 -19.67
CA GLU A 66 -4.23 -18.92 -20.08
C GLU A 66 -4.39 -18.86 -21.60
N HIS A 67 -3.45 -18.21 -22.27
CA HIS A 67 -3.46 -18.13 -23.72
C HIS A 67 -3.29 -19.50 -24.36
N GLU A 68 -2.37 -20.34 -23.85
CA GLU A 68 -2.19 -21.73 -24.30
C GLU A 68 -3.43 -22.57 -24.03
N PHE A 69 -4.03 -22.45 -22.85
CA PHE A 69 -5.26 -23.12 -22.45
C PHE A 69 -6.41 -22.86 -23.42
N ILE A 70 -6.67 -21.59 -23.75
CA ILE A 70 -7.70 -21.20 -24.73
C ILE A 70 -7.33 -21.65 -26.13
N SER A 71 -6.06 -21.52 -26.52
CA SER A 71 -5.60 -21.92 -27.85
C SER A 71 -5.79 -23.43 -28.08
N LEU A 72 -5.64 -24.25 -27.04
CA LEU A 72 -5.88 -25.68 -27.12
C LEU A 72 -7.36 -26.00 -27.43
N LEU A 73 -8.29 -25.24 -26.84
CA LEU A 73 -9.72 -25.35 -27.17
C LEU A 73 -9.98 -24.90 -28.61
N CYS A 74 -9.45 -23.73 -29.00
CA CYS A 74 -9.58 -23.21 -30.36
C CYS A 74 -9.08 -24.19 -31.43
N ASN A 75 -7.91 -24.79 -31.21
CA ASN A 75 -7.33 -25.77 -32.12
C ASN A 75 -8.21 -27.03 -32.26
N ARG A 76 -8.79 -27.51 -31.15
CA ARG A 76 -9.66 -28.70 -31.17
C ARG A 76 -10.90 -28.51 -32.03
N PHE A 77 -11.46 -27.30 -32.04
CA PHE A 77 -12.64 -26.93 -32.83
C PHE A 77 -12.31 -26.22 -34.15
N GLN A 78 -11.02 -26.13 -34.52
CA GLN A 78 -10.54 -25.51 -35.75
C GLN A 78 -10.99 -24.05 -35.94
N VAL A 79 -11.01 -23.28 -34.85
CA VAL A 79 -11.30 -21.84 -34.84
C VAL A 79 -10.05 -21.02 -34.54
N ASN A 80 -10.07 -19.73 -34.89
CA ASN A 80 -8.93 -18.84 -34.65
C ASN A 80 -8.71 -18.60 -33.15
N SER A 81 -7.46 -18.72 -32.70
CA SER A 81 -7.07 -18.40 -31.33
C SER A 81 -6.98 -16.88 -31.10
N PRO A 82 -7.22 -16.37 -29.89
CA PRO A 82 -7.06 -14.95 -29.58
C PRO A 82 -5.62 -14.49 -29.75
N ALA A 83 -5.39 -13.23 -30.08
CA ALA A 83 -4.04 -12.66 -30.05
C ALA A 83 -3.50 -12.62 -28.60
N LYS A 84 -2.19 -12.84 -28.41
CA LYS A 84 -1.55 -12.83 -27.08
C LYS A 84 -1.78 -11.54 -26.26
N SER A 85 -2.01 -10.42 -26.95
CA SER A 85 -2.26 -9.10 -26.36
C SER A 85 -3.73 -8.84 -26.00
N MET A 86 -4.68 -9.62 -26.52
CA MET A 86 -6.10 -9.38 -26.30
C MET A 86 -6.48 -9.62 -24.82
N PRO A 87 -7.23 -8.68 -24.19
CA PRO A 87 -7.74 -8.85 -22.83
C PRO A 87 -9.11 -9.54 -22.79
N CYS A 88 -9.77 -9.72 -23.93
CA CYS A 88 -11.08 -10.34 -24.07
C CYS A 88 -11.11 -11.15 -25.36
N PHE A 89 -11.82 -12.27 -25.35
CA PHE A 89 -12.05 -13.13 -26.49
C PHE A 89 -13.48 -13.66 -26.46
N TYR A 90 -14.14 -13.63 -27.60
CA TYR A 90 -15.42 -14.29 -27.80
C TYR A 90 -15.35 -15.17 -29.02
N GLN A 91 -15.83 -16.40 -28.88
CA GLN A 91 -15.87 -17.35 -29.98
C GLN A 91 -17.05 -18.30 -29.82
N ASP A 92 -17.77 -18.48 -30.92
CA ASP A 92 -18.79 -19.52 -31.07
C ASP A 92 -18.13 -20.81 -31.56
N PHE A 93 -18.41 -21.92 -30.87
CA PHE A 93 -17.90 -23.26 -31.15
C PHE A 93 -19.02 -24.20 -31.68
N GLY A 94 -20.18 -23.65 -32.02
CA GLY A 94 -21.33 -24.37 -32.54
C GLY A 94 -22.30 -24.80 -31.45
N LEU A 95 -21.89 -25.75 -30.58
CA LEU A 95 -22.75 -26.21 -29.47
C LEU A 95 -22.76 -25.26 -28.29
N PHE A 96 -21.69 -24.48 -28.10
CA PHE A 96 -21.57 -23.47 -27.06
C PHE A 96 -20.72 -22.32 -27.61
N SER A 97 -20.82 -21.16 -26.98
CA SER A 97 -19.87 -20.07 -27.15
C SER A 97 -19.11 -19.80 -25.86
N LEU A 98 -17.88 -19.28 -25.99
CA LEU A 98 -17.02 -18.90 -24.88
C LEU A 98 -16.78 -17.40 -24.92
N ARG A 99 -17.02 -16.75 -23.79
CA ARG A 99 -16.48 -15.41 -23.48
C ARG A 99 -15.38 -15.55 -22.44
N TRP A 100 -14.16 -15.20 -22.81
CA TRP A 100 -13.03 -15.07 -21.91
C TRP A 100 -12.69 -13.60 -21.68
N GLU A 101 -12.53 -13.21 -20.41
CA GLU A 101 -12.01 -11.89 -20.06
C GLU A 101 -10.88 -12.00 -19.05
N ARG A 102 -9.75 -11.37 -19.33
CA ARG A 102 -8.63 -11.24 -18.41
C ARG A 102 -8.69 -9.90 -17.69
N HIS A 103 -8.62 -9.97 -16.37
CA HIS A 103 -8.48 -8.82 -15.48
C HIS A 103 -7.08 -8.84 -14.86
N LEU A 104 -6.84 -7.96 -13.90
CA LEU A 104 -5.52 -7.80 -13.30
C LEU A 104 -5.17 -8.98 -12.37
N GLU A 105 -6.14 -9.45 -11.57
CA GLU A 105 -5.91 -10.52 -10.59
C GLU A 105 -6.57 -11.86 -10.94
N TYR A 106 -7.55 -11.82 -11.83
CA TYR A 106 -8.39 -12.96 -12.16
C TYR A 106 -8.82 -12.90 -13.64
N SER A 107 -9.23 -14.04 -14.16
CA SER A 107 -9.85 -14.15 -15.48
C SER A 107 -11.15 -14.90 -15.37
N THR A 108 -12.06 -14.60 -16.28
CA THR A 108 -13.37 -15.23 -16.34
C THR A 108 -13.55 -16.01 -17.63
N TYR A 109 -14.25 -17.13 -17.52
CA TYR A 109 -14.60 -18.04 -18.61
C TYR A 109 -16.11 -18.27 -18.51
N THR A 110 -16.86 -17.69 -19.45
CA THR A 110 -18.31 -17.84 -19.50
C THR A 110 -18.68 -18.66 -20.72
N PHE A 111 -19.15 -19.88 -20.48
CA PHE A 111 -19.70 -20.78 -21.49
C PHE A 111 -21.19 -20.50 -21.62
N ILE A 112 -21.67 -20.38 -22.84
CA ILE A 112 -23.04 -20.03 -23.15
C ILE A 112 -23.60 -21.06 -24.12
N HIS A 113 -24.72 -21.68 -23.76
CA HIS A 113 -25.45 -22.59 -24.60
C HIS A 113 -26.89 -22.05 -24.77
N GLN A 114 -27.24 -21.63 -25.98
CA GLN A 114 -28.52 -21.01 -26.28
C GLN A 114 -29.46 -22.00 -26.95
N ALA A 115 -30.07 -22.86 -26.16
CA ALA A 115 -31.11 -23.78 -26.61
C ALA A 115 -32.08 -24.07 -25.46
N PRO A 116 -33.31 -24.55 -25.78
CA PRO A 116 -34.24 -25.05 -24.77
C PRO A 116 -33.59 -26.14 -23.91
N LEU A 117 -33.93 -26.15 -22.62
CA LEU A 117 -33.53 -27.24 -21.72
C LEU A 117 -34.06 -28.58 -22.23
N THR A 118 -33.21 -29.61 -22.18
CA THR A 118 -33.61 -31.01 -22.43
C THR A 118 -34.19 -31.67 -21.19
N ASP A 119 -33.82 -31.18 -20.01
CA ASP A 119 -34.11 -31.74 -18.70
C ASP A 119 -34.53 -30.63 -17.72
N GLN A 120 -34.64 -30.96 -16.43
CA GLN A 120 -34.84 -29.93 -15.40
C GLN A 120 -33.64 -28.96 -15.31
N PRO A 121 -33.85 -27.71 -14.86
CA PRO A 121 -32.76 -26.78 -14.59
C PRO A 121 -31.64 -27.42 -13.77
N PHE A 122 -30.40 -27.14 -14.19
CA PHE A 122 -29.14 -27.53 -13.57
C PHE A 122 -28.76 -29.01 -13.66
N VAL A 123 -29.57 -29.84 -14.33
CA VAL A 123 -29.21 -31.25 -14.63
C VAL A 123 -28.16 -31.33 -15.74
N LYS A 124 -28.33 -30.51 -16.78
CA LYS A 124 -27.37 -30.32 -17.87
C LYS A 124 -27.11 -28.83 -18.04
N ASN A 125 -25.86 -28.43 -17.97
CA ASN A 125 -25.39 -27.06 -17.93
C ASN A 125 -24.53 -26.75 -19.18
N ALA A 126 -24.24 -25.46 -19.39
CA ALA A 126 -23.44 -25.02 -20.53
C ALA A 126 -22.04 -25.67 -20.57
N ILE A 127 -21.45 -25.97 -19.41
CA ILE A 127 -20.14 -26.63 -19.29
C ILE A 127 -20.14 -28.06 -19.84
N ASP A 128 -21.28 -28.77 -19.83
CA ASP A 128 -21.37 -30.16 -20.27
C ASP A 128 -21.25 -30.32 -21.79
N TYR A 129 -21.35 -29.21 -22.53
CA TYR A 129 -21.10 -29.15 -23.97
C TYR A 129 -19.62 -28.90 -24.30
N VAL A 130 -18.80 -28.63 -23.30
CA VAL A 130 -17.36 -28.38 -23.43
C VAL A 130 -16.60 -29.68 -23.13
N PRO A 131 -15.50 -30.00 -23.84
CA PRO A 131 -14.76 -31.23 -23.57
C PRO A 131 -14.22 -31.29 -22.14
N SER A 132 -14.66 -32.29 -21.36
CA SER A 132 -14.31 -32.42 -19.93
C SER A 132 -12.81 -32.46 -19.65
N ASN A 133 -12.06 -33.20 -20.47
CA ASN A 133 -10.60 -33.34 -20.36
C ASN A 133 -9.83 -32.02 -20.60
N TRP A 134 -10.48 -31.01 -21.17
CA TRP A 134 -9.86 -29.70 -21.33
C TRP A 134 -9.74 -29.00 -19.96
N PHE A 135 -10.77 -29.09 -19.11
CA PHE A 135 -10.78 -28.44 -17.79
C PHE A 135 -9.69 -28.94 -16.83
N GLU A 136 -9.19 -30.17 -17.02
CA GLU A 136 -8.07 -30.70 -16.25
C GLU A 136 -6.79 -29.85 -16.40
N GLN A 137 -6.69 -29.05 -17.48
CA GLN A 137 -5.58 -28.15 -17.76
C GLN A 137 -5.87 -26.70 -17.37
N MET A 138 -6.98 -26.42 -16.68
CA MET A 138 -7.37 -25.07 -16.31
C MET A 138 -6.31 -24.43 -15.40
N PRO A 139 -5.72 -23.28 -15.79
CA PRO A 139 -4.69 -22.64 -14.98
C PRO A 139 -5.30 -21.92 -13.77
N GLY A 140 -4.50 -21.73 -12.73
CA GLY A 140 -4.87 -20.93 -11.55
C GLY A 140 -5.78 -21.64 -10.57
N GLN A 141 -6.47 -20.86 -9.74
CA GLN A 141 -7.36 -21.36 -8.70
C GLN A 141 -8.77 -20.81 -8.91
N VAL A 142 -9.77 -21.69 -8.96
CA VAL A 142 -11.17 -21.27 -9.12
C VAL A 142 -11.63 -20.54 -7.86
N ILE A 143 -11.96 -19.25 -8.00
CA ILE A 143 -12.48 -18.43 -6.91
C ILE A 143 -14.01 -18.30 -6.98
N ALA A 144 -14.59 -18.32 -8.18
CA ALA A 144 -16.04 -18.28 -8.39
C ALA A 144 -16.42 -19.28 -9.48
N ALA A 145 -17.53 -19.98 -9.29
CA ALA A 145 -18.07 -20.93 -10.24
C ALA A 145 -19.59 -20.96 -10.09
N VAL A 146 -20.33 -20.63 -11.15
CA VAL A 146 -21.79 -20.52 -11.09
C VAL A 146 -22.45 -20.95 -12.39
N HIS A 147 -23.54 -21.71 -12.26
CA HIS A 147 -24.48 -21.98 -13.34
C HIS A 147 -25.60 -20.95 -13.33
N LEU A 148 -25.96 -20.43 -14.50
CA LEU A 148 -27.06 -19.49 -14.67
C LEU A 148 -27.99 -20.00 -15.77
N ILE A 149 -29.24 -20.23 -15.43
CA ILE A 149 -30.26 -20.73 -16.37
C ILE A 149 -31.30 -19.64 -16.60
N ILE A 150 -31.64 -19.44 -17.87
CA ILE A 150 -32.61 -18.46 -18.32
C ILE A 150 -33.72 -19.18 -19.07
N GLU A 151 -34.92 -19.07 -18.53
CA GLU A 151 -36.12 -19.64 -19.12
C GLU A 151 -37.13 -18.54 -19.43
N SER A 152 -37.92 -18.73 -20.49
CA SER A 152 -39.06 -17.87 -20.79
C SER A 152 -40.20 -18.24 -19.83
N GLU A 153 -40.73 -17.25 -19.12
CA GLU A 153 -41.88 -17.47 -18.25
C GLU A 153 -43.15 -17.58 -19.11
N ASN A 154 -43.88 -18.69 -18.98
CA ASN A 154 -45.33 -18.65 -19.07
C ASN A 154 -45.80 -18.71 -17.62
N ILE A 155 -46.13 -17.56 -17.03
CA ILE A 155 -46.34 -17.36 -15.58
C ILE A 155 -47.53 -18.19 -15.08
N ASP A 156 -47.33 -19.48 -14.90
CA ASP A 156 -48.24 -20.32 -14.14
C ASP A 156 -47.81 -20.26 -12.67
N LYS A 157 -48.60 -19.59 -11.83
CA LYS A 157 -48.32 -19.38 -10.39
C LYS A 157 -47.99 -20.69 -9.66
N ALA A 158 -48.43 -21.84 -10.19
CA ALA A 158 -48.13 -23.17 -9.66
C ALA A 158 -46.67 -23.64 -9.89
N LYS A 159 -45.96 -23.13 -10.91
CA LYS A 159 -44.55 -23.48 -11.21
C LYS A 159 -43.55 -22.64 -10.42
N THR A 160 -43.87 -21.38 -10.14
CA THR A 160 -43.01 -20.45 -9.38
C THR A 160 -42.79 -20.89 -7.92
N HIS A 161 -43.70 -21.72 -7.36
CA HIS A 161 -43.63 -22.27 -5.99
C HIS A 161 -42.82 -23.58 -5.86
N LYS A 162 -42.10 -23.99 -6.92
CA LYS A 162 -41.31 -25.24 -6.91
C LYS A 162 -39.85 -25.04 -7.34
N VAL A 163 -39.37 -23.80 -7.36
CA VAL A 163 -37.99 -23.53 -7.79
C VAL A 163 -36.97 -24.08 -6.80
N GLU A 164 -37.34 -24.22 -5.52
CA GLU A 164 -36.52 -24.72 -4.42
C GLU A 164 -35.92 -26.10 -4.70
N GLN A 165 -36.64 -26.96 -5.43
CA GLN A 165 -36.17 -28.30 -5.79
C GLN A 165 -34.93 -28.25 -6.70
N PHE A 166 -34.75 -27.17 -7.47
CA PHE A 166 -33.58 -26.95 -8.34
C PHE A 166 -32.36 -26.44 -7.56
N PHE A 167 -32.54 -26.11 -6.29
CA PHE A 167 -31.52 -25.59 -5.39
C PHE A 167 -31.33 -26.47 -4.16
N ASP A 168 -31.51 -27.79 -4.31
CA ASP A 168 -31.36 -28.79 -3.24
C ASP A 168 -32.22 -28.49 -2.00
N ASN A 169 -33.38 -27.84 -2.21
CA ASN A 169 -34.31 -27.37 -1.18
C ASN A 169 -33.68 -26.43 -0.14
N MET A 170 -32.62 -25.70 -0.52
CA MET A 170 -32.02 -24.68 0.32
C MET A 170 -32.89 -23.41 0.39
N SER A 171 -32.72 -22.63 1.45
CA SER A 171 -33.31 -21.29 1.54
C SER A 171 -32.85 -20.43 0.37
N LEU A 172 -33.80 -19.88 -0.37
CA LEU A 172 -33.54 -19.01 -1.50
C LEU A 172 -33.63 -17.55 -1.12
N ILE A 173 -32.98 -16.74 -1.94
CA ILE A 173 -33.26 -15.33 -2.09
C ILE A 173 -33.80 -15.08 -3.50
N ALA A 174 -34.61 -14.04 -3.63
CA ALA A 174 -35.24 -13.73 -4.89
C ALA A 174 -35.50 -12.22 -5.01
N SER A 175 -35.34 -11.72 -6.23
CA SER A 175 -35.69 -10.34 -6.54
C SER A 175 -36.16 -10.19 -7.99
N ALA A 176 -36.82 -9.08 -8.27
CA ALA A 176 -37.42 -8.80 -9.58
C ALA A 176 -36.72 -7.60 -10.24
N PRO A 177 -35.62 -7.81 -11.00
CA PRO A 177 -34.90 -6.73 -11.68
C PRO A 177 -35.61 -6.25 -12.95
N VAL A 178 -35.10 -5.15 -13.51
CA VAL A 178 -35.57 -4.57 -14.78
C VAL A 178 -37.07 -4.23 -14.74
N HIS A 179 -37.52 -3.54 -13.68
CA HIS A 179 -38.93 -3.17 -13.46
C HIS A 179 -39.86 -4.40 -13.48
N SER A 180 -39.48 -5.43 -12.73
CA SER A 180 -40.23 -6.69 -12.62
C SER A 180 -40.42 -7.50 -13.92
N GLN A 181 -39.69 -7.22 -14.99
CA GLN A 181 -39.71 -8.00 -16.25
C GLN A 181 -38.90 -9.29 -16.20
N ALA A 182 -38.10 -9.46 -15.15
CA ALA A 182 -37.45 -10.71 -14.83
C ALA A 182 -37.58 -10.99 -13.34
N LYS A 183 -37.50 -12.27 -12.98
CA LYS A 183 -37.39 -12.74 -11.61
C LYS A 183 -36.14 -13.61 -11.51
N VAL A 184 -35.35 -13.37 -10.47
CA VAL A 184 -34.07 -14.03 -10.26
C VAL A 184 -34.11 -14.76 -8.92
N TRP A 185 -33.67 -16.01 -8.90
CA TRP A 185 -33.47 -16.80 -7.68
C TRP A 185 -32.04 -17.25 -7.55
N SER A 186 -31.55 -17.29 -6.31
CA SER A 186 -30.28 -17.93 -5.96
C SER A 186 -30.30 -18.42 -4.52
N SER A 187 -29.50 -19.45 -4.24
CA SER A 187 -29.17 -19.88 -2.88
C SER A 187 -27.98 -19.12 -2.28
N PHE A 188 -27.14 -18.50 -3.12
CA PHE A 188 -25.78 -18.03 -2.77
C PHE A 188 -24.94 -19.07 -2.00
N LYS A 189 -25.21 -20.35 -2.25
CA LYS A 189 -24.51 -21.50 -1.69
C LYS A 189 -23.99 -22.38 -2.82
N LEU A 190 -22.97 -23.17 -2.51
CA LEU A 190 -22.49 -24.21 -3.40
C LEU A 190 -23.46 -25.39 -3.35
N HIS A 191 -23.69 -25.98 -4.52
CA HIS A 191 -24.47 -27.19 -4.72
C HIS A 191 -23.54 -28.42 -4.78
N GLU A 192 -24.09 -29.63 -4.97
CA GLU A 192 -23.32 -30.88 -4.98
C GLU A 192 -22.22 -30.92 -6.06
N ASP A 193 -22.42 -30.20 -7.16
CA ASP A 193 -21.47 -30.03 -8.27
C ASP A 193 -20.32 -29.05 -7.94
N GLY A 194 -20.40 -28.34 -6.80
CA GLY A 194 -19.43 -27.32 -6.40
C GLY A 194 -19.67 -25.95 -7.03
N PHE A 195 -20.79 -25.75 -7.75
CA PHE A 195 -21.16 -24.48 -8.38
C PHE A 195 -22.25 -23.78 -7.58
N GLY A 196 -22.27 -22.45 -7.63
CA GLY A 196 -23.46 -21.67 -7.30
C GLY A 196 -24.52 -21.80 -8.39
N ARG A 197 -25.75 -21.35 -8.11
CA ARG A 197 -26.84 -21.35 -9.09
C ARG A 197 -27.58 -20.01 -9.13
N PHE A 198 -27.93 -19.58 -10.34
CA PHE A 198 -28.92 -18.53 -10.62
C PHE A 198 -29.98 -19.06 -11.57
N LEU A 199 -31.25 -18.83 -11.25
CA LEU A 199 -32.36 -19.09 -12.16
C LEU A 199 -33.04 -17.77 -12.50
N ILE A 200 -33.20 -17.50 -13.80
CA ILE A 200 -33.88 -16.32 -14.31
C ILE A 200 -35.12 -16.79 -15.07
N TYR A 201 -36.28 -16.30 -14.64
CA TYR A 201 -37.47 -16.27 -15.48
C TYR A 201 -37.64 -14.88 -16.05
N GLN A 202 -37.88 -14.79 -17.35
CA GLN A 202 -38.06 -13.53 -18.06
C GLN A 202 -39.24 -13.63 -19.02
N GLU A 203 -39.92 -12.50 -19.27
CA GLU A 203 -41.04 -12.43 -20.21
C GLU A 203 -40.61 -11.80 -21.54
N ASP A 204 -40.38 -10.48 -21.55
CA ASP A 204 -40.20 -9.67 -22.76
C ASP A 204 -38.85 -8.92 -22.81
N LEU A 205 -37.81 -9.45 -22.18
CA LEU A 205 -36.49 -8.79 -22.23
C LEU A 205 -35.86 -8.93 -23.62
N SER A 206 -35.41 -7.81 -24.20
CA SER A 206 -34.58 -7.87 -25.41
C SER A 206 -33.28 -8.63 -25.15
N PRO A 207 -32.68 -9.27 -26.17
CA PRO A 207 -31.44 -10.03 -25.98
C PRO A 207 -30.30 -9.22 -25.34
N ALA A 208 -30.25 -7.92 -25.62
CA ALA A 208 -29.27 -7.01 -25.01
C ALA A 208 -29.58 -6.72 -23.53
N GLN A 209 -30.86 -6.58 -23.15
CA GLN A 209 -31.24 -6.41 -21.73
C GLN A 209 -30.95 -7.67 -20.93
N LEU A 210 -31.32 -8.84 -21.46
CA LEU A 210 -31.10 -10.13 -20.82
C LEU A 210 -29.60 -10.42 -20.67
N GLY A 211 -28.82 -10.13 -21.71
CA GLY A 211 -27.36 -10.23 -21.67
C GLY A 211 -26.71 -9.35 -20.60
N ARG A 212 -27.19 -8.10 -20.43
CA ARG A 212 -26.74 -7.21 -19.35
C ARG A 212 -27.11 -7.75 -17.98
N LEU A 213 -28.34 -8.22 -17.80
CA LEU A 213 -28.80 -8.82 -16.53
C LEU A 213 -27.94 -10.03 -16.15
N ALA A 214 -27.75 -10.98 -17.06
CA ALA A 214 -26.91 -12.14 -16.83
C ALA A 214 -25.48 -11.73 -16.46
N GLN A 215 -24.88 -10.81 -17.22
CA GLN A 215 -23.54 -10.31 -16.93
C GLN A 215 -23.43 -9.64 -15.55
N GLN A 216 -24.43 -8.83 -15.15
CA GLN A 216 -24.46 -8.20 -13.83
C GLN A 216 -24.51 -9.25 -12.70
N LEU A 217 -25.32 -10.29 -12.84
CA LEU A 217 -25.41 -11.37 -11.84
C LEU A 217 -24.10 -12.17 -11.73
N LEU A 218 -23.50 -12.54 -12.88
CA LEU A 218 -22.20 -13.22 -12.89
C LEU A 218 -21.08 -12.37 -12.29
N GLN A 219 -21.09 -11.06 -12.56
CA GLN A 219 -20.16 -10.11 -11.97
C GLN A 219 -20.38 -9.96 -10.47
N LEU A 220 -21.63 -9.89 -9.99
CA LEU A 220 -21.94 -9.84 -8.56
C LEU A 220 -21.43 -11.08 -7.83
N ASP A 221 -21.54 -12.27 -8.44
CA ASP A 221 -21.02 -13.51 -7.86
C ASP A 221 -19.48 -13.53 -7.75
N THR A 222 -18.79 -13.03 -8.77
CA THR A 222 -17.34 -12.91 -8.73
C THR A 222 -16.89 -11.83 -7.74
N TYR A 223 -17.49 -10.63 -7.82
CA TYR A 223 -17.06 -9.49 -7.02
C TYR A 223 -17.36 -9.64 -5.54
N ARG A 224 -18.43 -10.33 -5.13
CA ARG A 224 -18.65 -10.60 -3.68
C ARG A 224 -17.52 -11.43 -3.08
N LEU A 225 -16.97 -12.40 -3.83
CA LEU A 225 -15.88 -13.26 -3.36
C LEU A 225 -14.56 -12.48 -3.38
N MET A 226 -14.29 -11.73 -4.45
CA MET A 226 -13.10 -10.87 -4.54
C MET A 226 -13.08 -9.77 -3.46
N ALA A 227 -14.23 -9.17 -3.15
CA ALA A 227 -14.37 -8.17 -2.09
C ALA A 227 -14.13 -8.78 -0.69
N THR A 228 -14.52 -10.03 -0.47
CA THR A 228 -14.40 -10.70 0.84
C THR A 228 -13.09 -11.47 1.03
N LEU A 229 -12.29 -11.63 -0.02
CA LEU A 229 -11.03 -12.37 0.02
C LEU A 229 -10.00 -11.82 1.03
N GLY A 230 -10.05 -10.52 1.34
CA GLY A 230 -9.17 -9.89 2.34
C GLY A 230 -9.53 -10.20 3.79
N LEU A 231 -10.72 -10.75 4.08
CA LEU A 231 -11.22 -10.93 5.44
C LEU A 231 -10.30 -11.81 6.33
N PRO A 232 -9.85 -13.00 5.89
CA PRO A 232 -8.99 -13.84 6.73
C PRO A 232 -7.67 -13.15 7.09
N LEU A 233 -7.09 -12.41 6.13
CA LEU A 233 -5.87 -11.64 6.34
C LEU A 233 -6.10 -10.52 7.36
N ALA A 234 -7.23 -9.80 7.27
CA ALA A 234 -7.57 -8.75 8.21
C ALA A 234 -7.78 -9.28 9.64
N GLN A 235 -8.41 -10.44 9.79
CA GLN A 235 -8.60 -11.08 11.09
C GLN A 235 -7.27 -11.49 11.72
N ALA A 236 -6.37 -12.11 10.93
CA ALA A 236 -5.05 -12.50 11.40
C ALA A 236 -4.21 -11.28 11.83
N ILE A 237 -4.16 -10.24 10.99
CA ILE A 237 -3.40 -9.01 11.27
C ILE A 237 -3.96 -8.31 12.51
N ASN A 238 -5.29 -8.13 12.62
CA ASN A 238 -5.88 -7.41 13.76
C ASN A 238 -5.54 -8.04 15.12
N SER A 239 -5.48 -9.37 15.20
CA SER A 239 -5.06 -10.07 16.42
C SER A 239 -3.65 -9.65 16.84
N GLU A 240 -2.73 -9.56 15.88
CA GLU A 240 -1.33 -9.18 16.10
C GLU A 240 -1.17 -7.69 16.40
N LEU A 241 -1.93 -6.82 15.73
CA LEU A 241 -1.88 -5.36 15.96
C LEU A 241 -2.26 -4.99 17.39
N ASN A 242 -3.25 -5.66 17.99
CA ASN A 242 -3.63 -5.41 19.38
C ASN A 242 -2.46 -5.64 20.34
N GLN A 243 -1.62 -6.65 20.08
CA GLN A 243 -0.42 -6.91 20.89
C GLN A 243 0.65 -5.84 20.66
N LEU A 244 0.89 -5.44 19.41
CA LEU A 244 1.83 -4.38 19.07
C LEU A 244 1.42 -3.04 19.66
N ASP A 245 0.12 -2.76 19.73
CA ASP A 245 -0.42 -1.55 20.31
C ASP A 245 -0.10 -1.45 21.81
N ILE A 246 -0.35 -2.54 22.56
CA ILE A 246 -0.01 -2.62 23.99
C ILE A 246 1.49 -2.44 24.21
N GLN A 247 2.33 -3.08 23.39
CA GLN A 247 3.78 -2.93 23.48
C GLN A 247 4.22 -1.49 23.21
N LEU A 248 3.65 -0.83 22.20
CA LEU A 248 3.95 0.55 21.88
C LEU A 248 3.53 1.49 23.00
N GLN A 249 2.34 1.28 23.58
CA GLN A 249 1.88 2.04 24.75
C GLN A 249 2.88 1.94 25.91
N GLN A 250 3.33 0.73 26.24
CA GLN A 250 4.35 0.51 27.28
C GLN A 250 5.65 1.28 26.99
N VAL A 251 6.15 1.23 25.76
CA VAL A 251 7.36 1.99 25.37
C VAL A 251 7.14 3.49 25.54
N THR A 252 6.00 4.02 25.08
CA THR A 252 5.69 5.46 25.25
C THR A 252 5.60 5.87 26.72
N THR A 253 5.06 5.01 27.60
CA THR A 253 5.03 5.24 29.05
C THR A 253 6.44 5.25 29.65
N TYR A 254 7.32 4.34 29.25
CA TYR A 254 8.72 4.32 29.71
C TYR A 254 9.49 5.57 29.29
N ILE A 255 9.26 6.07 28.06
CA ILE A 255 9.83 7.32 27.57
C ILE A 255 9.37 8.50 28.45
N ALA A 256 8.08 8.56 28.77
CA ALA A 256 7.49 9.66 29.53
C ALA A 256 7.91 9.68 31.01
N LEU A 257 8.00 8.51 31.65
CA LEU A 257 8.32 8.39 33.08
C LEU A 257 9.82 8.41 33.39
N GLY A 258 10.70 8.32 32.38
CA GLY A 258 12.15 8.36 32.58
C GLY A 258 12.68 7.19 33.42
N THR A 259 12.16 5.99 33.20
CA THR A 259 12.44 4.76 33.98
C THR A 259 13.83 4.17 33.74
N GLU A 260 14.23 3.18 34.57
CA GLU A 260 15.52 2.47 34.58
C GLU A 260 15.91 1.73 33.28
N LYS A 261 14.98 1.49 32.35
CA LYS A 261 15.31 0.82 31.08
C LYS A 261 16.23 1.69 30.23
N SER A 262 17.26 1.05 29.65
CA SER A 262 18.18 1.75 28.75
C SER A 262 17.46 2.22 27.49
N ASP A 263 17.76 3.45 27.04
CA ASP A 263 17.24 3.99 25.79
C ASP A 263 17.54 3.07 24.59
N ARG A 264 18.65 2.33 24.64
CA ARG A 264 19.01 1.32 23.64
C ARG A 264 17.98 0.17 23.58
N GLU A 265 17.48 -0.28 24.72
CA GLU A 265 16.46 -1.32 24.79
C GLU A 265 15.12 -0.82 24.23
N LEU A 266 14.73 0.40 24.61
CA LEU A 266 13.50 1.02 24.10
C LEU A 266 13.58 1.23 22.58
N LEU A 267 14.70 1.73 22.06
CA LEU A 267 14.94 1.85 20.62
C LEU A 267 14.82 0.48 19.92
N THR A 268 15.42 -0.56 20.49
CA THR A 268 15.32 -1.92 19.94
C THR A 268 13.87 -2.41 19.89
N GLN A 269 13.08 -2.13 20.93
CA GLN A 269 11.66 -2.49 20.96
C GLN A 269 10.86 -1.73 19.91
N VAL A 270 11.02 -0.40 19.81
CA VAL A 270 10.32 0.40 18.80
C VAL A 270 10.70 -0.02 17.38
N SER A 271 11.99 -0.29 17.11
CA SER A 271 12.42 -0.80 15.80
C SER A 271 11.81 -2.16 15.46
N LYS A 272 11.64 -3.06 16.44
CA LYS A 272 10.95 -4.34 16.23
C LYS A 272 9.48 -4.14 15.89
N ILE A 273 8.79 -3.23 16.59
CA ILE A 273 7.39 -2.90 16.29
C ILE A 273 7.29 -2.29 14.88
N ALA A 274 8.18 -1.34 14.54
CA ALA A 274 8.23 -0.73 13.21
C ALA A 274 8.39 -1.78 12.10
N ALA A 275 9.34 -2.70 12.26
CA ALA A 275 9.59 -3.76 11.30
C ALA A 275 8.37 -4.67 11.10
N LYS A 276 7.69 -5.06 12.19
CA LYS A 276 6.47 -5.88 12.10
C LYS A 276 5.31 -5.14 11.44
N VAL A 277 5.11 -3.86 11.77
CA VAL A 277 4.05 -3.04 11.15
C VAL A 277 4.30 -2.90 9.65
N GLU A 278 5.54 -2.65 9.24
CA GLU A 278 5.88 -2.55 7.81
C GLU A 278 5.73 -3.88 7.08
N ASP A 279 6.09 -5.00 7.72
CA ASP A 279 5.86 -6.34 7.18
C ASP A 279 4.37 -6.60 6.93
N TYR A 280 3.51 -6.37 7.94
CA TYR A 280 2.05 -6.50 7.76
C TYR A 280 1.48 -5.54 6.73
N ARG A 281 2.01 -4.32 6.63
CA ARG A 281 1.60 -3.34 5.62
C ARG A 281 1.97 -3.82 4.21
N SER A 282 3.18 -4.34 4.02
CA SER A 282 3.65 -4.90 2.75
C SER A 282 2.78 -6.07 2.29
N GLN A 283 2.38 -6.94 3.22
CA GLN A 283 1.55 -8.12 2.90
C GLN A 283 0.08 -7.76 2.61
N SER A 284 -0.44 -6.69 3.20
CA SER A 284 -1.89 -6.44 3.22
C SER A 284 -2.37 -5.28 2.34
N THR A 285 -1.52 -4.29 2.07
CA THR A 285 -1.92 -3.04 1.36
C THR A 285 -2.66 -3.34 0.06
N TYR A 286 -2.06 -4.16 -0.80
CA TYR A 286 -2.65 -4.50 -2.09
C TYR A 286 -4.02 -5.18 -1.94
N ARG A 287 -4.12 -6.14 -1.01
CA ARG A 287 -5.35 -6.91 -0.81
C ARG A 287 -6.47 -6.08 -0.22
N PHE A 288 -6.19 -5.22 0.74
CA PHE A 288 -7.20 -4.33 1.32
C PHE A 288 -7.66 -3.26 0.32
N SER A 289 -6.75 -2.70 -0.48
CA SER A 289 -7.12 -1.80 -1.57
C SER A 289 -7.99 -2.49 -2.62
N ALA A 290 -7.64 -3.72 -3.02
CA ALA A 290 -8.43 -4.51 -3.96
C ALA A 290 -9.82 -4.86 -3.38
N THR A 291 -9.89 -5.26 -2.12
CA THR A 291 -11.16 -5.49 -1.40
C THR A 291 -12.09 -4.28 -1.49
N ASN A 292 -11.57 -3.06 -1.24
CA ASN A 292 -12.37 -1.84 -1.36
C ASN A 292 -12.82 -1.59 -2.81
N ALA A 293 -11.92 -1.71 -3.78
CA ALA A 293 -12.25 -1.49 -5.19
C ALA A 293 -13.33 -2.46 -5.70
N TYR A 294 -13.23 -3.75 -5.35
CA TYR A 294 -14.25 -4.73 -5.72
C TYR A 294 -15.58 -4.52 -4.99
N TYR A 295 -15.54 -4.05 -3.75
CA TYR A 295 -16.75 -3.68 -3.02
C TYR A 295 -17.49 -2.53 -3.69
N ASP A 296 -16.77 -1.48 -4.12
CA ASP A 296 -17.36 -0.33 -4.82
C ASP A 296 -18.00 -0.77 -6.16
N VAL A 297 -17.33 -1.64 -6.91
CA VAL A 297 -17.90 -2.19 -8.15
C VAL A 297 -19.12 -3.06 -7.86
N ALA A 298 -19.11 -3.87 -6.80
CA ALA A 298 -20.27 -4.67 -6.41
C ALA A 298 -21.46 -3.79 -6.03
N LEU A 299 -21.25 -2.71 -5.27
CA LEU A 299 -22.28 -1.72 -4.94
C LEU A 299 -22.89 -1.11 -6.19
N GLN A 300 -22.05 -0.66 -7.13
CA GLN A 300 -22.53 -0.10 -8.39
C GLN A 300 -23.39 -1.11 -9.17
N ARG A 301 -22.97 -2.37 -9.23
CA ARG A 301 -23.75 -3.41 -9.95
C ARG A 301 -25.07 -3.73 -9.27
N MET A 302 -25.14 -3.70 -7.94
CA MET A 302 -26.42 -3.85 -7.22
C MET A 302 -27.36 -2.68 -7.50
N GLU A 303 -26.85 -1.45 -7.50
CA GLU A 303 -27.65 -0.26 -7.79
C GLU A 303 -28.20 -0.28 -9.24
N GLU A 304 -27.38 -0.70 -10.20
CA GLU A 304 -27.78 -0.83 -11.60
C GLU A 304 -28.82 -1.94 -11.85
N LEU A 305 -28.89 -2.95 -10.98
CA LEU A 305 -29.84 -4.05 -11.09
C LEU A 305 -31.29 -3.56 -10.94
N LYS A 306 -31.49 -2.50 -10.14
CA LYS A 306 -32.79 -1.89 -9.82
C LYS A 306 -33.83 -2.96 -9.48
N GLU A 307 -33.49 -3.79 -8.51
CA GLU A 307 -34.32 -4.91 -8.12
C GLU A 307 -35.52 -4.48 -7.26
N GLU A 308 -36.64 -5.14 -7.47
CA GLU A 308 -37.85 -5.02 -6.66
C GLU A 308 -38.03 -6.27 -5.79
N GLU A 309 -38.74 -6.11 -4.67
CA GLU A 309 -38.99 -7.19 -3.72
C GLU A 309 -39.95 -8.25 -4.28
N ILE A 310 -39.64 -9.53 -4.03
CA ILE A 310 -40.58 -10.62 -4.25
C ILE A 310 -41.12 -11.05 -2.88
N PRO A 311 -42.46 -11.07 -2.67
CA PRO A 311 -43.04 -11.44 -1.37
C PRO A 311 -42.52 -12.77 -0.84
N GLY A 312 -42.06 -12.78 0.41
CA GLY A 312 -41.52 -13.97 1.08
C GLY A 312 -40.02 -14.20 0.88
N TYR A 313 -39.34 -13.37 0.07
CA TYR A 313 -37.91 -13.47 -0.18
C TYR A 313 -37.16 -12.20 0.17
N MET A 314 -35.91 -12.38 0.61
CA MET A 314 -34.93 -11.30 0.71
C MET A 314 -34.39 -10.97 -0.69
N THR A 315 -34.14 -9.70 -0.97
CA THR A 315 -33.54 -9.31 -2.26
C THR A 315 -32.04 -9.64 -2.32
N LEU A 316 -31.44 -9.63 -3.52
CA LEU A 316 -30.01 -9.93 -3.65
C LEU A 316 -29.15 -8.87 -2.94
N GLN A 317 -29.50 -7.59 -3.09
CA GLN A 317 -28.82 -6.47 -2.46
C GLN A 317 -28.90 -6.56 -0.93
N GLU A 318 -30.08 -6.80 -0.36
CA GLU A 318 -30.23 -6.92 1.09
C GLU A 318 -29.38 -8.08 1.65
N PHE A 319 -29.41 -9.23 0.97
CA PHE A 319 -28.64 -10.41 1.39
C PHE A 319 -27.13 -10.17 1.34
N LEU A 320 -26.64 -9.58 0.24
CA LEU A 320 -25.22 -9.35 -0.01
C LEU A 320 -24.66 -8.24 0.88
N MET A 321 -25.38 -7.13 1.05
CA MET A 321 -24.95 -6.02 1.91
C MET A 321 -24.76 -6.43 3.37
N ARG A 322 -25.65 -7.27 3.90
CA ARG A 322 -25.53 -7.77 5.28
C ARG A 322 -24.28 -8.62 5.52
N ARG A 323 -23.63 -9.14 4.47
CA ARG A 323 -22.51 -10.09 4.57
C ARG A 323 -21.20 -9.53 4.05
N ILE A 324 -21.21 -8.78 2.95
CA ILE A 324 -20.02 -8.21 2.36
C ILE A 324 -19.57 -6.97 3.14
N THR A 325 -20.49 -6.08 3.51
CA THR A 325 -20.13 -4.81 4.17
C THR A 325 -19.38 -5.01 5.49
N PRO A 326 -19.76 -5.92 6.40
CA PRO A 326 -18.98 -6.17 7.61
C PRO A 326 -17.58 -6.71 7.33
N ALA A 327 -17.42 -7.56 6.31
CA ALA A 327 -16.12 -8.13 5.94
C ALA A 327 -15.18 -7.04 5.40
N VAL A 328 -15.69 -6.17 4.52
CA VAL A 328 -14.94 -5.03 3.97
C VAL A 328 -14.57 -4.03 5.06
N LYS A 329 -15.51 -3.69 5.95
CA LYS A 329 -15.24 -2.83 7.12
C LYS A 329 -14.14 -3.40 8.00
N THR A 330 -14.11 -4.71 8.21
CA THR A 330 -13.02 -5.36 8.98
C THR A 330 -11.65 -5.11 8.34
N CYS A 331 -11.55 -5.20 7.01
CA CYS A 331 -10.33 -4.90 6.26
C CYS A 331 -9.94 -3.42 6.36
N GLN A 332 -10.91 -2.51 6.24
CA GLN A 332 -10.70 -1.07 6.41
C GLN A 332 -10.21 -0.71 7.81
N THR A 333 -10.81 -1.31 8.86
CA THR A 333 -10.37 -1.12 10.24
C THR A 333 -8.94 -1.61 10.44
N ALA A 334 -8.57 -2.79 9.90
CA ALA A 334 -7.21 -3.30 9.98
C ALA A 334 -6.20 -2.36 9.29
N SER A 335 -6.54 -1.86 8.09
CA SER A 335 -5.73 -0.89 7.36
C SER A 335 -5.52 0.41 8.16
N ASN A 336 -6.60 0.95 8.73
CA ASN A 336 -6.54 2.18 9.54
C ASN A 336 -5.72 1.97 10.82
N HIS A 337 -5.85 0.81 11.46
CA HIS A 337 -5.09 0.46 12.66
C HIS A 337 -3.59 0.32 12.37
N LEU A 338 -3.21 -0.30 11.25
CA LEU A 338 -1.82 -0.35 10.77
C LEU A 338 -1.24 1.06 10.59
N GLU A 339 -2.02 1.96 9.98
CA GLU A 339 -1.57 3.34 9.74
C GLU A 339 -1.44 4.14 11.05
N ASP A 340 -2.34 3.97 12.02
CA ASP A 340 -2.24 4.60 13.33
C ASP A 340 -1.00 4.14 14.10
N ILE A 341 -0.78 2.82 14.19
CA ILE A 341 0.42 2.27 14.86
C ILE A 341 1.67 2.77 14.16
N SER A 342 1.74 2.76 12.82
CA SER A 342 2.90 3.28 12.07
C SER A 342 3.23 4.73 12.42
N LYS A 343 2.21 5.60 12.49
CA LYS A 343 2.37 7.01 12.90
C LYS A 343 2.88 7.13 14.33
N ARG A 344 2.36 6.33 15.25
CA ARG A 344 2.75 6.36 16.68
C ARG A 344 4.14 5.78 16.91
N VAL A 345 4.53 4.74 16.19
CA VAL A 345 5.90 4.18 16.19
C VAL A 345 6.91 5.22 15.72
N THR A 346 6.59 5.95 14.64
CA THR A 346 7.43 7.04 14.13
C THR A 346 7.64 8.12 15.20
N ARG A 347 6.55 8.59 15.83
CA ARG A 347 6.63 9.58 16.92
C ARG A 347 7.44 9.07 18.12
N ALA A 348 7.23 7.82 18.54
CA ALA A 348 7.99 7.21 19.64
C ALA A 348 9.49 7.14 19.32
N SER A 349 9.83 6.79 18.07
CA SER A 349 11.22 6.77 17.58
C SER A 349 11.87 8.15 17.63
N ASP A 350 11.15 9.19 17.18
CA ASP A 350 11.65 10.57 17.18
C ASP A 350 11.86 11.10 18.60
N LEU A 351 10.95 10.80 19.53
CA LEU A 351 11.09 11.16 20.95
C LEU A 351 12.30 10.47 21.59
N LEU A 352 12.49 9.17 21.33
CA LEU A 352 13.66 8.44 21.83
C LEU A 352 14.96 9.00 21.26
N ARG A 353 15.01 9.28 19.95
CA ARG A 353 16.19 9.90 19.31
C ARG A 353 16.54 11.23 19.99
N THR A 354 15.53 12.08 20.20
CA THR A 354 15.71 13.39 20.84
C THR A 354 16.22 13.26 22.28
N ARG A 355 15.68 12.30 23.05
CA ARG A 355 16.14 12.03 24.42
C ARG A 355 17.59 11.53 24.45
N VAL A 356 17.96 10.60 23.58
CA VAL A 356 19.34 10.10 23.47
C VAL A 356 20.30 11.21 23.09
N GLU A 357 19.94 12.06 22.11
CA GLU A 357 20.74 13.22 21.72
C GLU A 357 20.94 14.20 22.88
N MET A 358 19.89 14.48 23.67
CA MET A 358 19.97 15.33 24.87
C MET A 358 20.92 14.74 25.92
N VAL A 359 20.79 13.44 26.25
CA VAL A 359 21.66 12.77 27.22
C VAL A 359 23.12 12.79 26.75
N LEU A 360 23.38 12.54 25.46
CA LEU A 360 24.72 12.63 24.88
C LEU A 360 25.29 14.05 24.95
N GLN A 361 24.46 15.07 24.69
CA GLN A 361 24.88 16.47 24.81
C GLN A 361 25.23 16.85 26.25
N GLU A 362 24.44 16.42 27.24
CA GLU A 362 24.74 16.64 28.67
C GLU A 362 26.03 15.95 29.10
N GLN A 363 26.26 14.70 28.66
CA GLN A 363 27.52 13.98 28.91
C GLN A 363 28.72 14.70 28.29
N ASN A 364 28.61 15.13 27.02
CA ASN A 364 29.65 15.89 26.34
C ASN A 364 29.95 17.22 27.05
N GLN A 365 28.92 17.94 27.48
CA GLN A 365 29.11 19.20 28.22
C GLN A 365 29.82 18.94 29.56
N THR A 366 29.46 17.88 30.27
CA THR A 366 30.09 17.50 31.55
C THR A 366 31.55 17.09 31.35
N LEU A 367 31.85 16.32 30.30
CA LEU A 367 33.21 15.95 29.92
C LEU A 367 34.06 17.20 29.62
N LEU A 368 33.55 18.12 28.79
CA LEU A 368 34.24 19.38 28.47
C LEU A 368 34.48 20.24 29.71
N LYS A 369 33.49 20.34 30.62
CA LYS A 369 33.67 21.03 31.93
C LYS A 369 34.79 20.38 32.75
N SER A 370 34.82 19.05 32.84
CA SER A 370 35.88 18.33 33.57
C SER A 370 37.28 18.52 32.96
N MET A 371 37.35 18.58 31.63
CA MET A 371 38.60 18.82 30.90
C MET A 371 39.10 20.23 31.14
N ASN A 372 38.21 21.23 31.03
CA ASN A 372 38.57 22.63 31.27
C ASN A 372 39.03 22.84 32.72
N HIS A 373 38.36 22.20 33.69
CA HIS A 373 38.80 22.24 35.09
C HIS A 373 40.20 21.64 35.27
N ARG A 374 40.47 20.46 34.69
CA ARG A 374 41.81 19.83 34.74
C ARG A 374 42.88 20.70 34.08
N ALA A 375 42.58 21.30 32.93
CA ALA A 375 43.49 22.22 32.24
C ALA A 375 43.80 23.46 33.11
N HIS A 376 42.78 24.04 33.76
CA HIS A 376 42.97 25.14 34.70
C HIS A 376 43.85 24.77 35.90
N VAL A 377 43.65 23.59 36.49
CA VAL A 377 44.49 23.09 37.59
C VAL A 377 45.92 22.87 37.14
N GLN A 378 46.13 22.26 35.97
CA GLN A 378 47.45 22.08 35.37
C GLN A 378 48.15 23.42 35.11
N MET A 379 47.42 24.42 34.60
CA MET A 379 47.95 25.76 34.38
C MET A 379 48.41 26.42 35.68
N ARG A 380 47.63 26.31 36.77
CA ARG A 380 48.01 26.86 38.09
C ARG A 380 49.24 26.15 38.67
N LEU A 381 49.30 24.83 38.56
CA LEU A 381 50.48 24.07 38.99
C LEU A 381 51.73 24.50 38.23
N GLN A 382 51.63 24.68 36.91
CA GLN A 382 52.73 25.17 36.08
C GLN A 382 53.17 26.58 36.51
N GLN A 383 52.24 27.51 36.74
CA GLN A 383 52.55 28.85 37.26
C GLN A 383 53.24 28.81 38.63
N THR A 384 52.88 27.84 39.46
CA THR A 384 53.51 27.66 40.79
C THR A 384 54.95 27.17 40.64
N VAL A 385 55.21 26.24 39.71
CA VAL A 385 56.56 25.76 39.38
C VAL A 385 57.41 26.87 38.74
N GLU A 386 56.81 27.71 37.90
CA GLU A 386 57.49 28.88 37.33
C GLU A 386 57.92 29.86 38.42
N GLY A 387 57.08 30.12 39.42
CA GLY A 387 57.46 30.95 40.58
C GLY A 387 58.65 30.38 41.34
N LEU A 388 58.72 29.07 41.54
CA LEU A 388 59.85 28.39 42.18
C LEU A 388 61.12 28.45 41.30
N SER A 389 60.97 28.37 39.97
CA SER A 389 62.10 28.45 39.03
C SER A 389 62.82 29.80 39.09
N VAL A 390 62.09 30.90 39.36
CA VAL A 390 62.71 32.23 39.53
C VAL A 390 63.69 32.22 40.70
N ALA A 391 63.34 31.58 41.81
CA ALA A 391 64.24 31.48 42.97
C ALA A 391 65.49 30.66 42.64
N ALA A 392 65.33 29.49 42.00
CA ALA A 392 66.44 28.63 41.61
C ALA A 392 67.37 29.31 40.59
N ILE A 393 66.82 29.91 39.54
CA ILE A 393 67.59 30.61 38.50
C ILE A 393 68.31 31.83 39.08
N SER A 394 67.67 32.58 39.99
CA SER A 394 68.30 33.74 40.64
C SER A 394 69.47 33.32 41.52
N TYR A 395 69.35 32.20 42.25
CA TYR A 395 70.44 31.65 43.05
C TYR A 395 71.64 31.26 42.17
N TYR A 396 71.42 30.48 41.11
CA TYR A 396 72.49 30.12 40.18
C TYR A 396 73.08 31.33 39.43
N GLY A 397 72.24 32.31 39.08
CA GLY A 397 72.67 33.56 38.46
C GLY A 397 73.58 34.37 39.38
N MET A 398 73.26 34.44 40.68
CA MET A 398 74.11 35.10 41.66
C MET A 398 75.44 34.36 41.84
N GLN A 399 75.42 33.02 41.92
CA GLN A 399 76.62 32.19 42.01
C GLN A 399 77.58 32.43 40.83
N LEU A 400 77.04 32.53 39.60
CA LEU A 400 77.82 32.83 38.40
C LEU A 400 78.39 34.26 38.44
N PHE A 401 77.59 35.23 38.86
CA PHE A 401 78.02 36.63 38.99
C PHE A 401 79.13 36.78 40.04
N GLU A 402 79.04 36.10 41.17
CA GLU A 402 80.05 36.07 42.23
C GLU A 402 81.36 35.40 41.75
N THR A 403 81.25 34.35 40.94
CA THR A 403 82.41 33.71 40.28
C THR A 403 83.09 34.65 39.28
N MET A 404 82.32 35.43 38.51
CA MET A 404 82.88 36.46 37.62
C MET A 404 83.54 37.60 38.40
N LEU A 405 82.91 38.07 39.48
CA LEU A 405 83.46 39.11 40.34
C LEU A 405 84.79 38.68 40.97
N THR A 406 84.88 37.47 41.51
CA THR A 406 86.13 36.94 42.08
C THR A 406 87.24 36.76 41.05
N SER A 407 86.90 36.69 39.76
CA SER A 407 87.85 36.62 38.63
C SER A 407 88.24 38.00 38.06
N LEU A 408 87.58 39.09 38.45
CA LEU A 408 87.88 40.45 37.96
C LEU A 408 89.17 41.10 38.50
N PRO A 409 89.62 40.85 39.75
CA PRO A 409 90.84 41.45 40.30
C PRO A 409 92.10 41.10 39.50
N THR A 410 92.12 40.00 38.74
CA THR A 410 93.23 39.65 37.84
C THR A 410 93.34 40.56 36.61
N LEU A 411 92.39 41.49 36.40
CA LEU A 411 92.35 42.48 35.33
C LEU A 411 92.73 43.91 35.79
N GLY A 412 93.14 44.11 37.04
CA GLY A 412 93.72 45.37 37.52
C GLY A 412 92.72 46.47 37.94
N VAL A 413 91.48 46.12 38.25
CA VAL A 413 90.45 47.04 38.75
C VAL A 413 90.20 46.79 40.24
N GLU A 414 90.52 47.77 41.10
CA GLU A 414 90.19 47.71 42.54
C GLU A 414 88.75 48.17 42.76
N TYR A 415 87.92 47.32 43.37
CA TYR A 415 86.54 47.62 43.72
C TYR A 415 86.17 47.00 45.07
N ASN A 416 85.15 47.57 45.73
CA ASN A 416 84.65 47.04 47.00
C ASN A 416 83.69 45.87 46.74
N HIS A 417 84.15 44.65 47.01
CA HIS A 417 83.41 43.42 46.70
C HIS A 417 82.09 43.28 47.46
N GLU A 418 82.03 43.67 48.74
CA GLU A 418 80.82 43.58 49.56
C GLU A 418 79.71 44.51 49.07
N LEU A 419 80.06 45.76 48.70
CA LEU A 419 79.08 46.71 48.18
C LEU A 419 78.52 46.28 46.83
N VAL A 420 79.38 45.78 45.92
CA VAL A 420 78.95 45.35 44.59
C VAL A 420 78.10 44.07 44.65
N SER A 421 78.49 43.10 45.49
CA SER A 421 77.72 41.87 45.69
C SER A 421 76.33 42.15 46.31
N GLY A 422 76.27 43.00 47.34
CA GLY A 422 75.01 43.38 47.99
C GLY A 422 74.02 44.11 47.07
N PHE A 423 74.51 45.01 46.20
CA PHE A 423 73.66 45.68 45.20
C PHE A 423 73.24 44.77 44.05
N ALA A 424 74.03 43.74 43.72
CA ALA A 424 73.74 42.84 42.62
C ALA A 424 72.57 41.88 42.90
N VAL A 425 72.36 41.44 44.14
CA VAL A 425 71.28 40.52 44.52
C VAL A 425 69.89 41.01 44.06
N PRO A 426 69.41 42.22 44.43
CA PRO A 426 68.09 42.70 43.98
C PRO A 426 68.03 42.94 42.46
N ILE A 427 69.16 43.29 41.83
CA ILE A 427 69.25 43.49 40.38
C ILE A 427 69.10 42.16 39.62
N VAL A 428 69.82 41.11 40.04
CA VAL A 428 69.76 39.77 39.43
C VAL A 428 68.36 39.18 39.58
N ILE A 429 67.77 39.24 40.78
CA ILE A 429 66.40 38.78 41.03
C ILE A 429 65.41 39.56 40.15
N GLY A 430 65.57 40.89 40.06
CA GLY A 430 64.72 41.75 39.23
C GLY A 430 64.81 41.41 37.74
N ILE A 431 66.02 41.19 37.21
CA ILE A 431 66.27 40.81 35.82
C ILE A 431 65.67 39.45 35.52
N VAL A 432 65.90 38.44 36.37
CA VAL A 432 65.36 37.09 36.19
C VAL A 432 63.84 37.10 36.25
N PHE A 433 63.24 37.80 37.21
CA PHE A 433 61.79 37.92 37.34
C PHE A 433 61.15 38.61 36.12
N VAL A 434 61.73 39.72 35.65
CA VAL A 434 61.23 40.43 34.46
C VAL A 434 61.45 39.59 33.19
N GLY A 435 62.60 38.93 33.07
CA GLY A 435 62.95 38.07 31.95
C GLY A 435 61.99 36.88 31.81
N THR A 436 61.76 36.13 32.87
CA THR A 436 60.82 34.98 32.85
C THR A 436 59.39 35.45 32.55
N ARG A 437 58.95 36.56 33.13
CA ARG A 437 57.62 37.14 32.88
C ARG A 437 57.44 37.64 31.44
N LEU A 438 58.49 38.20 30.83
CA LEU A 438 58.49 38.63 29.42
C LEU A 438 58.42 37.45 28.46
N VAL A 439 59.19 36.40 28.71
CA VAL A 439 59.18 35.16 27.91
C VAL A 439 57.80 34.50 27.98
N HIS A 440 57.24 34.36 29.18
CA HIS A 440 55.90 33.81 29.36
C HIS A 440 54.83 34.67 28.66
N LYS A 441 54.94 36.01 28.76
CA LYS A 441 54.00 36.92 28.07
C LYS A 441 54.09 36.82 26.55
N ARG A 442 55.27 36.53 25.97
CA ARG A 442 55.44 36.31 24.52
C ARG A 442 54.88 34.96 24.09
N LEU A 443 55.12 33.89 24.83
CA LEU A 443 54.59 32.55 24.54
C LEU A 443 53.06 32.50 24.61
N MET A 444 52.46 33.10 25.63
CA MET A 444 50.99 33.19 25.76
C MET A 444 50.33 34.05 24.68
N LYS A 445 51.06 34.98 24.05
CA LYS A 445 50.53 35.84 22.98
C LYS A 445 50.46 35.11 21.63
N GLY A 446 51.22 34.01 21.46
CA GLY A 446 51.21 33.17 20.26
C GLY A 446 50.17 32.05 20.25
N LEU A 447 49.39 31.89 21.33
CA LEU A 447 48.37 30.84 21.52
C LEU A 447 46.93 31.39 21.48
N LYS A 448 46.73 32.63 21.01
CA LYS A 448 45.40 33.23 20.84
C LYS A 448 44.88 33.06 19.41
#